data_AF-A0A2K8ZB74-F1
#
_entry.id   AF-A0A2K8ZB74-F1
#
_cell.length_a   1.000
_cell.length_b   1.000
_cell.length_c   1.000
_cell.angle_alpha   90.00
_cell.angle_beta   90.00
_cell.angle_gamma   90.00
#
_symmetry.space_group_name_H-M   'P 1'
#
loop_
_entity.id
_entity.type
_entity.pdbx_description
1 polymer ?
#
loop_
_entity_poly.entity_id
_entity_poly.type
_entity_poly.pdbx_seq_one_letter_code
_entity_poly.pdbx_strand_id
1 'polypeptide(L)'
;MLTIIYPSDSSTKFLLEIPEFLISNFPDDINFILLDESTDYIAIHGIIENINDGEVILFLGHGSSNCLYGSPHPSNEKSEFLSKDKLSILNNKNFFCLSCNSYEFIKRNKKFTTIINAVGFGDLPTDWVEIVNAREFDNNAYPGITADIVAEFSSILVELHKLTFRDYFHRNLLAS
;
A
#
# COMPACT_ATOMS: atom_id res chain seq x y z
N MET A 1 -1.14 17.32 4.00
CA MET A 1 -1.70 16.19 4.76
C MET A 1 -1.26 14.87 4.12
N LEU A 2 -1.27 13.75 4.85
CA LEU A 2 -1.06 12.39 4.32
C LEU A 2 -2.36 11.60 4.45
N THR A 3 -2.85 11.04 3.35
CA THR A 3 -3.97 10.08 3.41
C THR A 3 -3.42 8.66 3.31
N ILE A 4 -3.72 7.82 4.29
CA ILE A 4 -3.33 6.42 4.32
C ILE A 4 -4.56 5.56 4.02
N ILE A 5 -4.45 4.66 3.05
CA ILE A 5 -5.49 3.71 2.66
C ILE A 5 -4.97 2.31 3.00
N TYR A 6 -5.72 1.61 3.86
CA TYR A 6 -5.38 0.25 4.27
C TYR A 6 -6.59 -0.66 4.11
N PRO A 7 -6.56 -1.62 3.17
CA PRO A 7 -7.52 -2.71 3.14
C PRO A 7 -7.24 -3.73 4.25
N SER A 8 -8.24 -3.95 5.11
CA SER A 8 -8.18 -4.92 6.20
C SER A 8 -8.02 -6.35 5.68
N ASP A 9 -6.81 -6.88 5.80
CA ASP A 9 -6.48 -8.28 5.49
C ASP A 9 -5.55 -8.84 6.58
N SER A 10 -5.79 -10.09 6.98
CA SER A 10 -4.99 -10.77 8.01
C SER A 10 -3.51 -10.94 7.64
N SER A 11 -3.21 -11.11 6.34
CA SER A 11 -1.87 -11.32 5.81
C SER A 11 -1.05 -10.02 5.70
N THR A 12 -1.72 -8.86 5.65
CA THR A 12 -1.08 -7.54 5.64
C THR A 12 -1.11 -6.85 7.00
N LYS A 13 -1.58 -7.53 8.05
CA LYS A 13 -1.75 -6.97 9.40
C LYS A 13 -0.49 -6.32 9.96
N PHE A 14 0.69 -6.84 9.63
CA PHE A 14 1.97 -6.25 10.08
C PHE A 14 2.16 -4.81 9.56
N LEU A 15 1.54 -4.44 8.43
CA LEU A 15 1.59 -3.07 7.90
C LEU A 15 0.82 -2.06 8.74
N LEU A 16 -0.14 -2.49 9.59
CA LEU A 16 -0.92 -1.59 10.47
C LEU A 16 -0.05 -0.85 11.50
N GLU A 17 1.12 -1.40 11.83
CA GLU A 17 2.07 -0.71 12.70
C GLU A 17 2.51 0.65 12.14
N ILE A 18 2.48 0.83 10.81
CA ILE A 18 2.82 2.10 10.15
C ILE A 18 1.78 3.19 10.46
N PRO A 19 0.49 3.05 10.08
CA PRO A 19 -0.52 4.06 10.39
C PRO A 19 -0.70 4.26 11.89
N GLU A 20 -0.67 3.20 12.72
CA GLU A 20 -0.78 3.32 14.17
C GLU A 20 0.31 4.22 14.76
N PHE A 21 1.57 4.00 14.34
CA PHE A 21 2.69 4.83 14.73
C PHE A 21 2.53 6.28 14.25
N LEU A 22 2.15 6.49 12.99
CA LEU A 22 2.03 7.84 12.42
C LEU A 22 0.89 8.64 13.06
N ILE A 23 -0.28 8.03 13.27
CA ILE A 23 -1.43 8.66 13.93
C ILE A 23 -1.08 9.02 15.37
N SER A 24 -0.35 8.17 16.08
CA SER A 24 0.06 8.47 17.47
C SER A 24 1.03 9.65 17.57
N ASN A 25 1.79 9.96 16.51
CA ASN A 25 2.78 11.04 16.52
C ASN A 25 2.27 12.32 15.81
N PHE A 26 1.36 12.19 14.84
CA PHE A 26 0.88 13.27 13.98
C PHE A 26 -0.65 13.19 13.75
N PRO A 27 -1.49 13.18 14.80
CA PRO A 27 -2.92 12.87 14.68
C PRO A 27 -3.69 13.84 13.77
N ASP A 28 -3.28 15.10 13.69
CA ASP A 28 -3.96 16.14 12.90
C ASP A 28 -3.52 16.17 11.42
N ASP A 29 -2.44 15.46 11.08
CA ASP A 29 -1.84 15.46 9.73
C ASP A 29 -2.12 14.16 8.94
N ILE A 30 -2.79 13.19 9.58
CA ILE A 30 -3.09 11.88 9.03
C ILE A 30 -4.59 11.72 8.81
N ASN A 31 -4.98 11.46 7.57
CA ASN A 31 -6.31 10.94 7.25
C ASN A 31 -6.20 9.42 7.03
N PHE A 32 -6.76 8.61 7.92
CA PHE A 32 -6.70 7.15 7.82
C PHE A 32 -8.02 6.56 7.30
N ILE A 33 -7.94 5.87 6.17
CA ILE A 33 -9.05 5.20 5.50
C ILE A 33 -8.83 3.68 5.61
N LEU A 34 -9.56 3.06 6.53
CA LEU A 34 -9.67 1.61 6.65
C LEU A 34 -10.73 1.11 5.66
N LEU A 35 -10.36 0.16 4.80
CA LEU A 35 -11.32 -0.58 3.98
C LEU A 35 -11.62 -1.91 4.68
N ASP A 36 -12.87 -2.32 4.66
CA ASP A 36 -13.36 -3.61 5.12
C ASP A 36 -14.29 -4.24 4.07
N GLU A 37 -14.87 -5.39 4.40
CA GLU A 37 -15.79 -6.14 3.53
C GLU A 37 -17.07 -5.38 3.17
N SER A 38 -17.45 -4.37 3.98
CA SER A 38 -18.67 -3.58 3.82
C SER A 38 -18.43 -2.25 3.09
N THR A 39 -17.18 -1.95 2.77
CA THR A 39 -16.77 -0.65 2.26
C THR A 39 -17.26 -0.41 0.83
N ASP A 40 -17.95 0.71 0.63
CA ASP A 40 -18.33 1.18 -0.71
C ASP A 40 -17.14 1.88 -1.39
N TYR A 41 -16.51 1.20 -2.34
CA TYR A 41 -15.36 1.74 -3.07
C TYR A 41 -15.71 2.96 -3.91
N ILE A 42 -16.97 3.15 -4.35
CA ILE A 42 -17.37 4.35 -5.09
C ILE A 42 -17.28 5.56 -4.17
N ALA A 43 -17.79 5.44 -2.94
CA ALA A 43 -17.70 6.50 -1.94
C ALA A 43 -16.24 6.82 -1.59
N ILE A 44 -15.42 5.80 -1.38
CA ILE A 44 -13.98 5.99 -1.08
C ILE A 44 -13.23 6.62 -2.26
N HIS A 45 -13.50 6.21 -3.49
CA HIS A 45 -12.91 6.84 -4.68
C HIS A 45 -13.28 8.32 -4.76
N GLY A 46 -14.52 8.68 -4.46
CA GLY A 46 -14.95 10.08 -4.36
C GLY A 46 -14.17 10.86 -3.29
N ILE A 47 -13.87 10.26 -2.14
CA ILE A 47 -13.01 10.90 -1.11
C ILE A 47 -11.60 11.14 -1.68
N ILE A 48 -11.02 10.14 -2.35
CA ILE A 48 -9.66 10.23 -2.92
C ILE A 48 -9.57 11.31 -3.99
N GLU A 49 -10.55 11.40 -4.89
CA GLU A 49 -10.61 12.42 -5.94
C GLU A 49 -10.61 13.85 -5.37
N ASN A 50 -11.21 14.04 -4.18
CA ASN A 50 -11.32 15.33 -3.51
C ASN A 50 -10.13 15.67 -2.58
N ILE A 51 -9.11 14.81 -2.49
CA ILE A 51 -7.85 15.15 -1.82
C ILE A 51 -7.22 16.35 -2.54
N ASN A 52 -6.48 17.21 -1.83
CA ASN A 52 -5.87 18.40 -2.45
C ASN A 52 -4.70 18.02 -3.36
N ASP A 53 -4.52 18.78 -4.44
CA ASP A 53 -3.39 18.60 -5.35
C ASP A 53 -2.05 18.71 -4.60
N GLY A 54 -1.09 17.86 -4.97
CA GLY A 54 0.21 17.78 -4.32
C GLY A 54 0.24 16.99 -3.00
N GLU A 55 -0.90 16.59 -2.44
CA GLU A 55 -0.90 15.76 -1.23
C GLU A 55 -0.46 14.32 -1.50
N VAL A 56 -0.01 13.64 -0.45
CA VAL A 56 0.50 12.28 -0.51
C VAL A 56 -0.60 11.30 -0.14
N ILE A 57 -0.76 10.26 -0.97
CA ILE A 57 -1.59 9.10 -0.70
C ILE A 57 -0.66 7.91 -0.48
N LEU A 58 -0.79 7.24 0.67
CA LEU A 58 -0.08 6.02 1.04
C LEU A 58 -1.05 4.84 0.99
N PHE A 59 -0.84 3.90 0.07
CA PHE A 59 -1.57 2.64 0.03
C PHE A 59 -0.74 1.52 0.66
N LEU A 60 -1.35 0.77 1.58
CA LEU A 60 -0.73 -0.33 2.33
C LEU A 60 -1.56 -1.60 2.15
N GLY A 61 -1.11 -2.57 1.35
CA GLY A 61 -1.90 -3.78 1.14
C GLY A 61 -1.41 -4.66 0.01
N HIS A 62 -2.33 -5.43 -0.56
CA HIS A 62 -2.04 -6.34 -1.68
C HIS A 62 -2.04 -5.63 -3.02
N GLY A 63 -1.18 -6.11 -3.93
CA GLY A 63 -1.09 -5.60 -5.28
C GLY A 63 -0.68 -6.67 -6.28
N SER A 64 -0.95 -6.38 -7.55
CA SER A 64 -0.43 -7.11 -8.70
C SER A 64 0.04 -6.12 -9.75
N SER A 65 0.57 -6.63 -10.87
CA SER A 65 0.90 -5.77 -12.01
C SER A 65 -0.32 -5.17 -12.74
N ASN A 66 -1.55 -5.55 -12.35
CA ASN A 66 -2.80 -5.13 -13.00
C ASN A 66 -3.70 -4.26 -12.11
N CYS A 67 -3.64 -4.43 -10.79
CA CYS A 67 -4.52 -3.74 -9.84
C CYS A 67 -3.95 -3.73 -8.42
N LEU A 68 -4.50 -2.87 -7.57
CA LEU A 68 -4.39 -2.91 -6.11
C LEU A 68 -5.68 -3.48 -5.55
N TYR A 69 -5.56 -4.40 -4.60
CA TYR A 69 -6.70 -5.12 -4.04
C TYR A 69 -7.29 -4.38 -2.84
N GLY A 70 -8.60 -4.50 -2.69
CA GLY A 70 -9.31 -4.09 -1.48
C GLY A 70 -9.28 -5.20 -0.44
N SER A 71 -10.13 -5.05 0.57
CA SER A 71 -10.28 -6.05 1.62
C SER A 71 -10.90 -7.32 1.06
N PRO A 72 -10.38 -8.51 1.40
CA PRO A 72 -10.92 -9.77 0.91
C PRO A 72 -12.39 -9.91 1.31
N HIS A 73 -13.24 -10.30 0.34
CA HIS A 73 -14.64 -10.61 0.62
C HIS A 73 -14.75 -11.98 1.33
N PRO A 74 -15.75 -12.23 2.18
CA PRO A 74 -15.98 -13.54 2.83
C PRO A 74 -16.06 -14.74 1.88
N SER A 75 -16.32 -14.51 0.59
CA SER A 75 -16.30 -15.55 -0.46
C SER A 75 -14.89 -15.89 -0.97
N ASN A 76 -13.83 -15.34 -0.36
CA ASN A 76 -12.43 -15.43 -0.81
C ASN A 76 -12.16 -14.83 -2.20
N GLU A 77 -13.07 -14.00 -2.72
CA GLU A 77 -12.81 -13.22 -3.93
C GLU A 77 -12.03 -11.96 -3.55
N LYS A 78 -10.84 -11.79 -4.16
CA LYS A 78 -10.07 -10.55 -4.06
C LYS A 78 -10.81 -9.46 -4.84
N SER A 79 -11.34 -8.47 -4.15
CA SER A 79 -11.97 -7.31 -4.75
C SER A 79 -10.90 -6.35 -5.29
N GLU A 80 -11.07 -5.85 -6.51
CA GLU A 80 -10.17 -4.82 -7.04
C GLU A 80 -10.58 -3.47 -6.45
N PHE A 81 -9.68 -2.85 -5.69
CA PHE A 81 -9.89 -1.50 -5.17
C PHE A 81 -9.48 -0.45 -6.20
N LEU A 82 -8.32 -0.63 -6.82
CA LEU A 82 -7.80 0.30 -7.82
C LEU A 82 -7.26 -0.48 -9.02
N SER A 83 -7.93 -0.37 -10.15
CA SER A 83 -7.48 -0.89 -11.44
C SER A 83 -7.11 0.26 -12.38
N LYS A 84 -6.64 -0.09 -13.58
CA LYS A 84 -6.31 0.88 -14.62
C LYS A 84 -7.42 1.92 -14.85
N ASP A 85 -8.68 1.48 -14.89
CA ASP A 85 -9.82 2.33 -15.25
C ASP A 85 -10.19 3.34 -14.14
N LYS A 86 -9.62 3.15 -12.94
CA LYS A 86 -9.81 4.02 -11.78
C LYS A 86 -8.54 4.78 -11.40
N LEU A 87 -7.43 4.62 -12.12
CA LEU A 87 -6.17 5.26 -11.75
C LEU A 87 -6.22 6.79 -11.83
N SER A 88 -7.14 7.35 -12.62
CA SER A 88 -7.34 8.81 -12.71
C SER A 88 -7.76 9.47 -11.40
N ILE A 89 -8.28 8.71 -10.43
CA ILE A 89 -8.62 9.28 -9.10
C ILE A 89 -7.38 9.81 -8.37
N LEU A 90 -6.18 9.37 -8.76
CA LEU A 90 -4.90 9.82 -8.21
C LEU A 90 -4.29 11.01 -8.98
N ASN A 91 -5.02 11.61 -9.92
CA ASN A 91 -4.53 12.74 -10.70
C ASN A 91 -4.08 13.90 -9.82
N ASN A 92 -2.92 14.47 -10.17
CA ASN A 92 -2.27 15.58 -9.47
C ASN A 92 -1.90 15.29 -8.00
N LYS A 93 -1.82 14.01 -7.60
CA LYS A 93 -1.39 13.58 -6.26
C LYS A 93 -0.01 12.97 -6.29
N ASN A 94 0.63 12.89 -5.14
CA ASN A 94 1.80 12.05 -4.91
C ASN A 94 1.32 10.69 -4.39
N PHE A 95 1.85 9.59 -4.95
CA PHE A 95 1.37 8.25 -4.61
C PHE A 95 2.51 7.36 -4.11
N PHE A 96 2.38 6.83 -2.90
CA PHE A 96 3.29 5.84 -2.34
C PHE A 96 2.52 4.55 -2.13
N CYS A 97 2.94 3.46 -2.77
CA CYS A 97 2.21 2.21 -2.78
C CYS A 97 3.09 1.09 -2.23
N LEU A 98 2.89 0.71 -0.97
CA LEU A 98 3.59 -0.42 -0.35
C LEU A 98 2.76 -1.69 -0.57
N SER A 99 2.89 -2.25 -1.77
CA SER A 99 2.25 -3.50 -2.18
C SER A 99 3.07 -4.21 -3.25
N CYS A 100 2.97 -5.55 -3.31
CA CYS A 100 3.65 -6.36 -4.32
C CYS A 100 3.32 -5.89 -5.75
N ASN A 101 4.35 -5.80 -6.59
CA ASN A 101 4.27 -5.47 -8.01
C ASN A 101 3.58 -4.13 -8.35
N SER A 102 3.40 -3.23 -7.37
CA SER A 102 2.85 -1.90 -7.56
C SER A 102 3.68 -1.03 -8.51
N TYR A 103 5.00 -1.21 -8.54
CA TYR A 103 5.87 -0.52 -9.50
C TYR A 103 5.43 -0.79 -10.94
N GLU A 104 5.20 -2.07 -11.28
CA GLU A 104 4.78 -2.45 -12.62
C GLU A 104 3.36 -1.99 -12.93
N PHE A 105 2.43 -2.05 -11.96
CA PHE A 105 1.09 -1.49 -12.11
C PHE A 105 1.12 0.01 -12.44
N ILE A 106 1.84 0.81 -11.65
CA ILE A 106 1.95 2.26 -11.87
C ILE A 106 2.60 2.55 -13.22
N LYS A 107 3.71 1.87 -13.54
CA LYS A 107 4.47 2.06 -14.78
C LYS A 107 3.64 1.77 -16.03
N ARG A 108 2.91 0.65 -16.06
CA ARG A 108 2.07 0.24 -17.20
C ARG A 108 0.92 1.21 -17.45
N ASN A 109 0.42 1.82 -16.38
CA ASN A 109 -0.77 2.66 -16.43
C ASN A 109 -0.48 4.17 -16.36
N LYS A 110 0.80 4.59 -16.36
CA LYS A 110 1.23 6.00 -16.27
C LYS A 110 0.57 6.91 -17.31
N LYS A 111 0.20 6.41 -18.48
CA LYS A 111 -0.48 7.19 -19.53
C LYS A 111 -1.95 7.52 -19.23
N PHE A 112 -2.55 6.91 -18.21
CA PHE A 112 -3.95 7.10 -17.82
C PHE A 112 -4.11 8.00 -16.60
N THR A 113 -3.04 8.64 -16.14
CA THR A 113 -3.05 9.44 -14.92
C THR A 113 -2.02 10.58 -14.98
N THR A 114 -2.23 11.62 -14.17
CA THR A 114 -1.32 12.76 -13.95
C THR A 114 -0.72 12.76 -12.54
N ILE A 115 -0.54 11.57 -11.93
CA ILE A 115 0.23 11.43 -10.68
C ILE A 115 1.56 12.19 -10.79
N ILE A 116 1.84 13.05 -9.82
CA ILE A 116 3.01 13.94 -9.80
C ILE A 116 4.28 13.13 -9.58
N ASN A 117 4.33 12.40 -8.46
CA ASN A 117 5.39 11.46 -8.12
C ASN A 117 4.78 10.15 -7.65
N ALA A 118 5.43 9.04 -7.98
CA ALA A 118 4.98 7.71 -7.60
C ALA A 118 6.13 6.84 -7.08
N VAL A 119 5.90 6.14 -5.97
CA VAL A 119 6.76 5.06 -5.47
C VAL A 119 5.94 3.79 -5.45
N GLY A 120 6.50 2.73 -6.02
CA GLY A 120 5.96 1.38 -5.96
C GLY A 120 7.09 0.38 -5.87
N PHE A 121 6.75 -0.86 -5.53
CA PHE A 121 7.70 -1.94 -5.28
C PHE A 121 7.49 -3.09 -6.27
N GLY A 122 8.55 -3.88 -6.43
CA GLY A 122 8.49 -5.16 -7.12
C GLY A 122 7.87 -6.23 -6.23
N ASP A 123 8.39 -7.45 -6.36
CA ASP A 123 8.01 -8.53 -5.47
C ASP A 123 8.43 -8.24 -4.01
N LEU A 124 7.53 -8.47 -3.05
CA LEU A 124 7.76 -8.28 -1.62
C LEU A 124 7.46 -9.60 -0.90
N PRO A 125 8.48 -10.44 -0.61
CA PRO A 125 8.29 -11.73 0.04
C PRO A 125 8.03 -11.53 1.54
N THR A 126 6.82 -11.11 1.90
CA THR A 126 6.42 -10.77 3.27
C THR A 126 5.52 -11.81 3.94
N ASP A 127 5.08 -12.83 3.18
CA ASP A 127 4.28 -13.96 3.68
C ASP A 127 4.97 -15.30 3.39
N TRP A 128 5.20 -16.07 4.47
CA TRP A 128 5.81 -17.40 4.35
C TRP A 128 4.90 -18.38 3.63
N VAL A 129 3.57 -18.26 3.78
CA VAL A 129 2.60 -19.13 3.10
C VAL A 129 2.72 -18.95 1.59
N GLU A 130 2.87 -17.72 1.10
CA GLU A 130 3.08 -17.44 -0.32
C GLU A 130 4.36 -18.08 -0.86
N ILE A 131 5.46 -18.03 -0.08
CA ILE A 131 6.73 -18.67 -0.46
C ILE A 131 6.61 -20.19 -0.49
N VAL A 132 5.96 -20.81 0.50
CA VAL A 132 5.74 -22.26 0.53
C VAL A 132 4.91 -22.69 -0.69
N ASN A 133 3.82 -21.98 -0.97
CA ASN A 133 2.98 -22.26 -2.14
C ASN A 133 3.76 -22.11 -3.45
N ALA A 134 4.60 -21.08 -3.60
CA ALA A 134 5.45 -20.91 -4.78
C ALA A 134 6.41 -22.11 -4.97
N ARG A 135 6.93 -22.66 -3.87
CA ARG A 135 7.83 -23.82 -3.89
C ARG A 135 7.14 -25.13 -4.26
N GLU A 136 5.84 -25.26 -4.02
CA GLU A 136 5.08 -26.42 -4.49
C GLU A 136 5.03 -26.51 -6.03
N PHE A 137 5.07 -25.36 -6.71
CA PHE A 137 5.09 -25.29 -8.18
C PHE A 137 6.51 -25.26 -8.75
N ASP A 138 7.44 -24.55 -8.11
CA ASP A 138 8.85 -24.48 -8.47
C ASP A 138 9.71 -24.66 -7.21
N ASN A 139 10.28 -25.85 -7.04
CA ASN A 139 11.13 -26.18 -5.88
C ASN A 139 12.32 -25.22 -5.69
N ASN A 140 12.71 -24.46 -6.71
CA ASN A 140 13.78 -23.47 -6.63
C ASN A 140 13.28 -22.03 -6.39
N ALA A 141 11.97 -21.82 -6.18
CA ALA A 141 11.42 -20.51 -5.84
C ALA A 141 11.99 -20.00 -4.49
N TYR A 142 12.44 -18.75 -4.49
CA TYR A 142 13.03 -18.06 -3.34
C TYR A 142 14.15 -18.86 -2.65
N PRO A 143 15.23 -19.22 -3.37
CA PRO A 143 16.26 -20.11 -2.82
C PRO A 143 16.95 -19.48 -1.61
N GLY A 144 17.05 -20.24 -0.51
CA GLY A 144 17.68 -19.78 0.73
C GLY A 144 16.79 -18.94 1.65
N ILE A 145 15.56 -18.60 1.25
CA ILE A 145 14.62 -17.85 2.10
C ILE A 145 13.98 -18.78 3.14
N THR A 146 14.00 -18.38 4.40
CA THR A 146 13.36 -19.09 5.52
C THR A 146 12.23 -18.24 6.11
N ALA A 147 11.38 -18.86 6.93
CA ALA A 147 10.32 -18.12 7.64
C ALA A 147 10.89 -16.98 8.52
N ASP A 148 12.04 -17.21 9.15
CA ASP A 148 12.72 -16.19 9.97
C ASP A 148 13.18 -15.00 9.13
N ILE A 149 13.74 -15.23 7.94
CA ILE A 149 14.16 -14.17 7.02
C ILE A 149 12.95 -13.35 6.56
N VAL A 150 11.81 -14.00 6.29
CA VAL A 150 10.57 -13.32 5.91
C VAL A 150 10.07 -12.44 7.05
N ALA A 151 10.04 -12.97 8.28
CA ALA A 151 9.62 -12.21 9.45
C ALA A 151 10.54 -11.00 9.73
N GLU A 152 11.86 -11.19 9.64
CA GLU A 152 12.84 -10.12 9.77
C GLU A 152 12.67 -9.07 8.67
N PHE A 153 12.50 -9.50 7.42
CA PHE A 153 12.28 -8.60 6.29
C PHE A 153 11.01 -7.75 6.47
N SER A 154 9.88 -8.36 6.84
CA SER A 154 8.63 -7.65 7.11
C SER A 154 8.78 -6.63 8.26
N SER A 155 9.50 -7.00 9.32
CA SER A 155 9.78 -6.08 10.44
C SER A 155 10.65 -4.89 10.02
N ILE A 156 11.74 -5.13 9.27
CA ILE A 156 12.59 -4.06 8.73
C ILE A 156 11.81 -3.16 7.79
N LEU A 157 10.94 -3.74 6.95
CA LEU A 157 10.09 -3.00 6.03
C LEU A 157 9.20 -2.02 6.80
N VAL A 158 8.53 -2.48 7.86
CA VAL A 158 7.69 -1.64 8.72
C VAL A 158 8.50 -0.53 9.40
N GLU A 159 9.60 -0.89 10.07
CA GLU A 159 10.46 0.08 10.78
C GLU A 159 11.00 1.17 9.83
N LEU A 160 11.49 0.77 8.66
CA LEU A 160 12.01 1.70 7.66
C LEU A 160 10.95 2.72 7.25
N HIS A 161 9.72 2.28 6.99
CA HIS A 161 8.66 3.18 6.53
C HIS A 161 8.12 4.05 7.67
N LYS A 162 8.00 3.55 8.90
CA LYS A 162 7.70 4.38 10.09
C LYS A 162 8.66 5.55 10.21
N LEU A 163 9.97 5.26 10.16
CA LEU A 163 11.02 6.28 10.27
C LEU A 163 11.00 7.24 9.08
N THR A 164 10.82 6.71 7.86
CA THR A 164 10.76 7.52 6.63
C THR A 164 9.62 8.53 6.67
N PHE A 165 8.41 8.11 7.04
CA PHE A 165 7.26 9.01 7.09
C PHE A 165 7.31 9.96 8.28
N ARG A 166 7.87 9.55 9.43
CA ARG A 166 8.16 10.48 10.54
C ARG A 166 9.09 11.60 10.10
N ASP A 167 10.18 11.26 9.43
CA ASP A 167 11.16 12.24 8.98
C ASP A 167 10.57 13.15 7.88
N TYR A 168 9.68 12.63 7.03
CA TYR A 168 8.87 13.42 6.10
C TYR A 168 8.04 14.49 6.82
N PHE A 169 7.30 14.12 7.88
CA PHE A 169 6.52 15.09 8.66
C PHE A 169 7.40 16.13 9.35
N HIS A 170 8.48 15.70 10.02
CA HIS A 170 9.38 16.64 10.69
C HIS A 170 10.00 17.67 9.73
N ARG A 171 10.38 17.25 8.51
CA ARG A 171 10.95 18.19 7.52
C ARG A 171 9.91 19.19 7.01
N ASN A 172 8.66 18.74 6.81
CA ASN A 172 7.60 19.63 6.35
C ASN A 172 7.17 20.62 7.43
N LEU A 173 7.10 20.20 8.71
CA LEU A 173 6.83 21.08 9.85
C LEU A 173 7.92 22.15 10.09
N LEU A 174 9.17 21.85 9.72
CA LEU A 174 10.28 22.81 9.80
C LEU A 174 10.34 23.77 8.60
N ALA A 175 9.64 23.45 7.51
CA ALA A 175 9.61 24.25 6.28
C ALA A 175 8.39 25.19 6.19
N SER A 176 7.40 25.01 7.08
CA SER A 176 6.21 25.86 7.27
C SER A 176 6.43 26.91 8.37
#